data_AF-A0A167SK26-F1
#
_entry.id   AF-A0A167SK26-F1
#
_cell.length_a   1.000
_cell.length_b   1.000
_cell.length_c   1.000
_cell.angle_alpha   90.00
_cell.angle_beta   90.00
_cell.angle_gamma   90.00
#
_symmetry.space_group_name_H-M   'P 1'
#
loop_
_entity.id
_entity.type
_entity.pdbx_description
1 polymer ?
#
loop_
_entity_poly.entity_id
_entity_poly.type
_entity_poly.pdbx_seq_one_letter_code
_entity_poly.pdbx_strand_id
1 'polypeptide(L)'
;MPASEPPPDLGIPPSTKTVRVSIIDTLATIRTGASRFLEPAFRGYELLDACCFAFLIEHDGGGGRRRLVFDLGVRKDWRTGFSPTLQNLAARLIQAGDEAAAAAGRHSAGSGGAIDAPKDTSDILAEHGVDPDSVEAVIWSHAHMDHIGNPARFGPATALVVGPGFDIGCTCGVGDGGDTASSSSSSHIFPGYPADPQGVVLEADYAGRELRELTDAVFEAAPLRIGGFRALDYFGDGSFYLLSTPGHAVGHLCGLARVTAGPDHGHHGGSFVLMAGDALHHAGQLRPSPYRPLPDSVSPSPFGGGNNEDKDAPSPTSSTSSTAAFVKLLPAGDRTRAFFRPASTPGVAVHADPAEAQRTVHKLQAFDAHDNALVVAAHDRHLLETLTADERFPHAANDFVQRNIAGRARWRFLRDLAKAAEEDATVGSGK
;
A
#
# COMPACT_ATOMS: atom_id res chain seq x y z
N MET A 1 -16.17 -26.68 -0.56
CA MET A 1 -15.81 -25.25 -0.61
C MET A 1 -16.81 -24.49 0.25
N PRO A 2 -16.38 -23.65 1.22
CA PRO A 2 -17.30 -22.72 1.85
C PRO A 2 -17.88 -21.80 0.76
N ALA A 3 -19.18 -21.53 0.81
CA ALA A 3 -19.79 -20.53 -0.06
C ALA A 3 -19.24 -19.15 0.32
N SER A 4 -18.97 -18.28 -0.66
CA SER A 4 -18.57 -16.91 -0.33
C SER A 4 -19.75 -16.17 0.28
N GLU A 5 -19.48 -15.36 1.30
CA GLU A 5 -20.45 -14.40 1.79
C GLU A 5 -20.66 -13.29 0.75
N PRO A 6 -21.87 -12.71 0.64
CA PRO A 6 -22.11 -11.58 -0.24
C PRO A 6 -21.27 -10.37 0.22
N PRO A 7 -20.75 -9.55 -0.71
CA PRO A 7 -20.04 -8.33 -0.35
C PRO A 7 -20.92 -7.42 0.52
N PRO A 8 -20.39 -6.90 1.64
CA PRO A 8 -21.15 -6.02 2.52
C PRO A 8 -21.34 -4.65 1.89
N ASP A 9 -22.41 -3.95 2.28
CA ASP A 9 -22.61 -2.54 1.91
C ASP A 9 -21.51 -1.68 2.55
N LEU A 10 -20.76 -0.95 1.72
CA LEU A 10 -19.69 -0.07 2.17
C LEU A 10 -20.19 1.27 2.71
N GLY A 11 -21.48 1.61 2.59
CA GLY A 11 -22.03 2.88 3.07
C GLY A 11 -21.53 4.10 2.28
N ILE A 12 -21.09 3.89 1.03
CA ILE A 12 -20.60 4.98 0.17
C ILE A 12 -21.79 5.85 -0.28
N PRO A 13 -21.80 7.17 0.00
CA PRO A 13 -22.87 8.05 -0.46
C PRO A 13 -23.03 8.04 -1.98
N PRO A 14 -24.27 8.10 -2.51
CA PRO A 14 -24.49 8.17 -3.95
C PRO A 14 -23.92 9.48 -4.51
N SER A 15 -23.22 9.39 -5.64
CA SER A 15 -22.74 10.57 -6.39
C SER A 15 -22.57 10.22 -7.85
N THR A 16 -22.75 11.22 -8.72
CA THR A 16 -22.47 11.15 -10.15
C THR A 16 -21.12 11.79 -10.51
N LYS A 17 -20.36 12.28 -9.52
CA LYS A 17 -19.08 12.95 -9.72
C LYS A 17 -17.93 11.96 -9.61
N THR A 18 -16.93 12.10 -10.45
CA THR A 18 -15.79 11.17 -10.53
C THR A 18 -14.49 11.95 -10.59
N VAL A 19 -13.41 11.31 -10.17
CA VAL A 19 -12.04 11.78 -10.40
C VAL A 19 -11.33 10.89 -11.41
N ARG A 20 -10.34 11.44 -12.09
CA ARG A 20 -9.37 10.67 -12.88
C ARG A 20 -8.23 10.25 -11.96
N VAL A 21 -7.91 8.96 -11.92
CA VAL A 21 -6.81 8.42 -11.10
C VAL A 21 -5.79 7.76 -12.01
N SER A 22 -4.51 8.09 -11.82
CA SER A 22 -3.40 7.40 -12.48
C SER A 22 -2.50 6.77 -11.42
N ILE A 23 -2.17 5.49 -11.58
CA ILE A 23 -1.26 4.75 -10.68
C ILE A 23 0.17 5.03 -11.14
N ILE A 24 0.98 5.65 -10.29
CA ILE A 24 2.38 5.98 -10.57
C ILE A 24 3.26 4.88 -9.98
N ASP A 25 3.94 4.13 -10.86
CA ASP A 25 5.12 3.36 -10.48
C ASP A 25 6.26 4.35 -10.22
N THR A 26 6.61 4.54 -8.95
CA THR A 26 7.64 5.52 -8.56
C THR A 26 9.06 5.04 -8.92
N LEU A 27 9.20 3.81 -9.42
CA LEU A 27 10.45 3.10 -9.66
C LEU A 27 11.25 2.83 -8.39
N ALA A 28 10.75 3.23 -7.22
CA ALA A 28 11.37 2.94 -5.95
C ALA A 28 11.10 1.49 -5.54
N THR A 29 12.13 0.83 -5.04
CA THR A 29 12.06 -0.52 -4.50
C THR A 29 12.81 -0.61 -3.17
N ILE A 30 12.23 -1.35 -2.23
CA ILE A 30 12.81 -1.67 -0.93
C ILE A 30 12.80 -3.18 -0.77
N ARG A 31 13.97 -3.77 -0.59
CA ARG A 31 14.11 -5.16 -0.18
C ARG A 31 14.55 -5.25 1.27
N THR A 32 13.73 -5.89 2.10
CA THR A 32 13.98 -6.02 3.54
C THR A 32 13.36 -7.31 4.09
N GLY A 33 13.55 -7.60 5.39
CA GLY A 33 13.04 -8.82 6.02
C GLY A 33 11.52 -8.82 6.15
N ALA A 34 10.84 -9.81 5.56
CA ALA A 34 9.37 -9.90 5.52
C ALA A 34 8.74 -10.05 6.93
N SER A 35 9.45 -10.67 7.86
CA SER A 35 8.97 -10.91 9.24
C SER A 35 8.73 -9.63 10.05
N ARG A 36 9.28 -8.49 9.62
CA ARG A 36 8.98 -7.18 10.23
C ARG A 36 7.57 -6.69 9.89
N PHE A 37 6.98 -7.22 8.83
CA PHE A 37 5.70 -6.78 8.29
C PHE A 37 4.60 -7.82 8.48
N LEU A 38 4.97 -9.10 8.35
CA LEU A 38 4.04 -10.21 8.18
C LEU A 38 4.34 -11.36 9.15
N GLU A 39 3.28 -11.94 9.72
CA GLU A 39 3.33 -13.19 10.47
C GLU A 39 2.23 -14.15 9.96
N PRO A 40 2.45 -15.48 9.91
CA PRO A 40 3.71 -16.16 10.20
C PRO A 40 4.74 -16.00 9.07
N ALA A 41 6.00 -16.34 9.36
CA ALA A 41 7.02 -16.45 8.33
C ALA A 41 6.82 -17.73 7.50
N PHE A 42 6.91 -17.62 6.17
CA PHE A 42 6.87 -18.77 5.28
C PHE A 42 8.21 -18.94 4.58
N ARG A 43 8.64 -20.20 4.44
CA ARG A 43 9.87 -20.52 3.72
C ARG A 43 9.76 -20.10 2.25
N GLY A 44 10.84 -19.52 1.74
CA GLY A 44 10.91 -18.95 0.40
C GLY A 44 10.49 -17.48 0.34
N TYR A 45 9.84 -16.97 1.40
CA TYR A 45 9.38 -15.60 1.51
C TYR A 45 9.97 -14.88 2.73
N GLU A 46 11.30 -14.99 2.88
CA GLU A 46 12.03 -14.31 3.95
C GLU A 46 12.23 -12.81 3.66
N LEU A 47 12.19 -12.42 2.38
CA LEU A 47 12.40 -11.06 1.91
C LEU A 47 11.08 -10.50 1.35
N LEU A 48 10.70 -9.33 1.85
CA LEU A 48 9.69 -8.48 1.21
C LEU A 48 10.39 -7.67 0.12
N ASP A 49 9.91 -7.77 -1.12
CA ASP A 49 10.31 -6.92 -2.25
C ASP A 49 9.19 -5.92 -2.49
N ALA A 50 9.30 -4.77 -1.82
CA ALA A 50 8.31 -3.71 -1.83
C ALA A 50 8.61 -2.75 -3.00
N CYS A 51 7.73 -2.72 -4.00
CA CYS A 51 7.64 -1.55 -4.88
C CYS A 51 6.97 -0.38 -4.14
N CYS A 52 7.06 0.85 -4.64
CA CYS A 52 6.30 1.97 -4.07
C CYS A 52 5.38 2.59 -5.13
N PHE A 53 4.08 2.66 -4.82
CA PHE A 53 3.11 3.39 -5.63
C PHE A 53 2.87 4.80 -5.09
N ALA A 54 2.67 5.74 -6.02
CA ALA A 54 2.04 7.03 -5.78
C ALA A 54 0.83 7.16 -6.71
N PHE A 55 0.00 8.19 -6.52
CA PHE A 55 -1.18 8.39 -7.36
C PHE A 55 -1.36 9.84 -7.74
N LEU A 56 -1.66 10.09 -9.01
CA LEU A 56 -2.17 11.38 -9.47
C LEU A 56 -3.69 11.32 -9.51
N ILE A 57 -4.34 12.24 -8.81
CA ILE A 57 -5.80 12.39 -8.80
C ILE A 57 -6.14 13.73 -9.44
N GLU A 58 -6.90 13.72 -10.52
CA GLU A 58 -7.37 14.92 -11.21
C GLU A 58 -8.89 15.04 -11.07
N HIS A 59 -9.33 16.20 -10.58
CA HIS A 59 -10.75 16.55 -10.45
C HIS A 59 -11.08 17.71 -11.39
N ASP A 60 -11.99 17.47 -12.32
CA ASP A 60 -12.45 18.47 -13.27
C ASP A 60 -13.68 19.20 -12.68
N GLY A 61 -13.50 20.46 -12.28
CA GLY A 61 -14.54 21.31 -11.69
C GLY A 61 -14.79 22.59 -12.47
N GLY A 62 -15.81 23.36 -12.05
CA GLY A 62 -16.17 24.65 -12.68
C GLY A 62 -15.08 25.73 -12.61
N GLY A 63 -14.08 25.57 -11.74
CA GLY A 63 -12.91 26.45 -11.61
C GLY A 63 -11.66 25.97 -12.34
N GLY A 64 -11.77 24.92 -13.17
CA GLY A 64 -10.64 24.26 -13.83
C GLY A 64 -10.26 22.93 -13.18
N ARG A 65 -9.14 22.37 -13.64
CA ARG A 65 -8.64 21.09 -13.16
C ARG A 65 -7.84 21.25 -11.89
N ARG A 66 -8.23 20.53 -10.85
CA ARG A 66 -7.50 20.40 -9.59
C ARG A 66 -6.70 19.11 -9.59
N ARG A 67 -5.49 19.13 -9.02
CA ARG A 67 -4.58 17.97 -8.99
C ARG A 67 -4.09 17.70 -7.58
N LEU A 68 -4.29 16.47 -7.13
CA LEU A 68 -3.72 15.94 -5.89
C LEU A 68 -2.70 14.88 -6.23
N VAL A 69 -1.68 14.75 -5.40
CA VAL A 69 -0.77 13.60 -5.41
C VAL A 69 -0.92 12.88 -4.07
N PHE A 70 -1.19 11.58 -4.11
CA PHE A 70 -1.29 10.72 -2.93
C PHE A 70 -0.03 9.85 -2.84
N ASP A 71 0.73 10.05 -1.77
CA ASP A 71 2.10 9.56 -1.55
C ASP A 71 3.12 9.99 -2.63
N LEU A 72 4.41 9.86 -2.30
CA LEU A 72 5.52 10.30 -3.16
C LEU A 72 6.61 9.26 -3.35
N GLY A 73 6.49 8.06 -2.76
CA GLY A 73 7.54 7.06 -2.82
C GLY A 73 8.77 7.44 -1.97
N VAL A 74 9.90 6.82 -2.29
CA VAL A 74 11.22 7.16 -1.75
C VAL A 74 11.83 8.29 -2.58
N ARG A 75 12.39 9.31 -1.94
CA ARG A 75 13.15 10.37 -2.65
C ARG A 75 14.43 9.82 -3.27
N LYS A 76 14.83 10.33 -4.44
CA LYS A 76 15.99 9.80 -5.17
C LYS A 76 17.32 9.99 -4.43
N ASP A 77 17.43 11.05 -3.64
CA ASP A 77 18.60 11.37 -2.84
C ASP A 77 18.49 10.85 -1.40
N TRP A 78 17.73 9.77 -1.15
CA TRP A 78 17.44 9.24 0.19
C TRP A 78 18.67 9.02 1.09
N ARG A 79 19.85 8.75 0.50
CA ARG A 79 21.11 8.54 1.24
C ARG A 79 21.62 9.80 1.93
N THR A 80 21.27 10.98 1.42
CA THR A 80 21.80 12.27 1.90
C THR A 80 20.71 13.28 2.21
N GLY A 81 19.55 13.12 1.58
CA GLY A 81 18.46 14.08 1.60
C GLY A 81 17.52 13.91 2.77
N PHE A 82 17.33 12.69 3.28
CA PHE A 82 16.51 12.43 4.46
C PHE A 82 17.15 12.95 5.75
N SER A 83 16.35 13.05 6.82
CA SER A 83 16.87 13.29 8.17
C SER A 83 17.84 12.17 8.59
N PRO A 84 18.78 12.42 9.51
CA PRO A 84 19.65 11.36 10.05
C PRO A 84 18.84 10.17 10.60
N THR A 85 17.67 10.44 11.20
CA THR A 85 16.75 9.40 11.69
C THR A 85 16.29 8.47 10.57
N LEU A 86 15.82 9.01 9.44
CA LEU A 86 15.37 8.20 8.31
C LEU A 86 16.52 7.57 7.52
N GLN A 87 17.70 8.19 7.46
CA GLN A 87 18.91 7.56 6.90
C GLN A 87 19.31 6.32 7.72
N ASN A 88 19.26 6.41 9.06
CA ASN A 88 19.52 5.27 9.94
C ASN A 88 18.45 4.18 9.81
N LEU A 89 17.19 4.54 9.61
CA LEU A 89 16.12 3.58 9.32
C LEU A 89 16.40 2.84 8.00
N ALA A 90 16.76 3.57 6.93
CA ALA A 90 17.11 2.99 5.64
C ALA A 90 18.25 1.96 5.76
N ALA A 91 19.30 2.30 6.53
CA ALA A 91 20.40 1.38 6.81
C ALA A 91 19.93 0.11 7.56
N ARG A 92 19.04 0.24 8.55
CA ARG A 92 18.47 -0.90 9.28
C ARG A 92 17.57 -1.78 8.41
N LEU A 93 16.81 -1.21 7.48
CA LEU A 93 16.01 -1.97 6.52
C LEU A 93 16.88 -2.81 5.60
N ILE A 94 17.99 -2.25 5.12
CA ILE A 94 18.99 -2.98 4.31
C ILE A 94 19.61 -4.11 5.13
N GLN A 95 20.08 -3.82 6.34
CA GLN A 95 20.65 -4.84 7.23
C GLN A 95 19.66 -5.99 7.50
N ALA A 96 18.39 -5.66 7.77
CA ALA A 96 17.37 -6.68 7.99
C ALA A 96 17.13 -7.56 6.75
N GLY A 97 17.26 -6.99 5.55
CA GLY A 97 17.24 -7.77 4.31
C GLY A 97 18.46 -8.68 4.17
N ASP A 98 19.66 -8.21 4.53
CA ASP A 98 20.87 -9.05 4.52
C ASP A 98 20.76 -10.23 5.50
N GLU A 99 20.25 -9.96 6.71
CA GLU A 99 19.99 -10.98 7.73
C GLU A 99 18.95 -12.01 7.27
N ALA A 100 17.86 -11.55 6.67
CA ALA A 100 16.82 -12.43 6.13
C ALA A 100 17.33 -13.29 4.96
N ALA A 101 18.12 -12.71 4.05
CA ALA A 101 18.75 -13.45 2.96
C ALA A 101 19.72 -14.52 3.48
N ALA A 102 20.55 -14.18 4.46
CA ALA A 102 21.46 -15.11 5.11
C ALA A 102 20.69 -16.26 5.80
N ALA A 103 19.61 -15.95 6.53
CA ALA A 103 18.75 -16.95 7.16
C ALA A 103 18.09 -17.90 6.13
N ALA A 104 17.82 -17.39 4.92
CA ALA A 104 17.31 -18.18 3.80
C ALA A 104 18.40 -18.96 3.02
N GLY A 105 19.66 -18.93 3.48
CA GLY A 105 20.80 -19.56 2.80
C GLY A 105 21.19 -18.89 1.48
N ARG A 106 20.79 -17.62 1.27
CA ARG A 106 21.12 -16.83 0.07
C ARG A 106 22.36 -15.98 0.38
N HIS A 107 23.50 -16.39 -0.17
CA HIS A 107 24.80 -15.73 0.08
C HIS A 107 25.38 -15.01 -1.14
N SER A 108 24.65 -14.99 -2.27
CA SER A 108 25.08 -14.30 -3.48
C SER A 108 25.04 -12.78 -3.28
N ALA A 109 26.05 -12.08 -3.80
CA ALA A 109 26.06 -10.62 -3.80
C ALA A 109 24.77 -10.06 -4.45
N GLY A 110 24.13 -9.07 -3.83
CA GLY A 110 22.89 -8.47 -4.32
C GLY A 110 21.61 -9.25 -3.99
N SER A 111 21.69 -10.38 -3.28
CA SER A 111 20.51 -11.14 -2.83
C SER A 111 19.91 -10.66 -1.50
N GLY A 112 20.62 -9.79 -0.79
CA GLY A 112 20.24 -9.20 0.50
C GLY A 112 19.38 -7.94 0.37
N GLY A 113 19.43 -7.10 1.40
CA GLY A 113 18.64 -5.89 1.48
C GLY A 113 19.09 -4.82 0.50
N ALA A 114 18.15 -4.01 0.01
CA ALA A 114 18.43 -2.98 -0.97
C ALA A 114 17.37 -1.88 -0.91
N ILE A 115 17.78 -0.66 -1.24
CA ILE A 115 16.87 0.46 -1.54
C ILE A 115 17.34 1.08 -2.84
N ASP A 116 16.46 1.11 -3.83
CA ASP A 116 16.66 1.83 -5.08
C ASP A 116 15.53 2.83 -5.27
N ALA A 117 15.87 4.02 -5.75
CA ALA A 117 14.93 5.12 -5.98
C ALA A 117 15.54 6.04 -7.03
N PRO A 118 15.40 5.71 -8.33
CA PRO A 118 16.11 6.43 -9.38
C PRO A 118 15.52 7.82 -9.67
N LYS A 119 14.27 8.09 -9.24
CA LYS A 119 13.55 9.34 -9.52
C LYS A 119 12.72 9.79 -8.33
N ASP A 120 12.50 11.10 -8.23
CA ASP A 120 11.42 11.63 -7.39
C ASP A 120 10.10 11.51 -8.16
N THR A 121 8.98 11.33 -7.45
CA THR A 121 7.64 11.34 -8.08
C THR A 121 7.39 12.63 -8.88
N SER A 122 7.93 13.77 -8.44
CA SER A 122 7.86 15.04 -9.19
C SER A 122 8.62 15.01 -10.52
N ASP A 123 9.74 14.29 -10.62
CA ASP A 123 10.46 14.12 -11.88
C ASP A 123 9.59 13.28 -12.85
N ILE A 124 8.95 12.22 -12.36
CA ILE A 124 8.06 11.36 -13.16
C ILE A 124 6.86 12.17 -13.68
N LEU A 125 6.25 13.00 -12.84
CA LEU A 125 5.15 13.89 -13.24
C LEU A 125 5.59 14.84 -14.37
N ALA A 126 6.72 15.52 -14.19
CA ALA A 126 7.23 16.51 -15.14
C ALA A 126 7.60 15.88 -16.50
N GLU A 127 8.24 14.70 -16.49
CA GLU A 127 8.58 13.96 -17.72
C GLU A 127 7.36 13.61 -18.59
N HIS A 128 6.20 13.48 -17.96
CA HIS A 128 4.93 13.17 -18.63
C HIS A 128 4.00 14.38 -18.74
N GLY A 129 4.53 15.60 -18.59
CA GLY A 129 3.81 16.85 -18.86
C GLY A 129 2.87 17.31 -17.76
N VAL A 130 3.00 16.78 -16.54
CA VAL A 130 2.31 17.30 -15.36
C VAL A 130 3.29 18.16 -14.57
N ASP A 131 3.06 19.47 -14.58
CA ASP A 131 3.85 20.42 -13.82
C ASP A 131 3.64 20.20 -12.30
N PRO A 132 4.69 19.89 -11.51
CA PRO A 132 4.58 19.77 -10.06
C PRO A 132 3.98 21.00 -9.38
N ASP A 133 4.19 22.20 -9.91
CA ASP A 133 3.63 23.44 -9.36
C ASP A 133 2.11 23.56 -9.56
N SER A 134 1.54 22.73 -10.43
CA SER A 134 0.09 22.65 -10.65
C SER A 134 -0.64 21.73 -9.66
N VAL A 135 0.11 21.04 -8.78
CA VAL A 135 -0.45 20.18 -7.73
C VAL A 135 -0.88 21.04 -6.56
N GLU A 136 -2.16 21.02 -6.22
CA GLU A 136 -2.69 21.84 -5.11
C GLU A 136 -2.41 21.22 -3.75
N ALA A 137 -2.29 19.88 -3.67
CA ALA A 137 -1.95 19.20 -2.43
C ALA A 137 -1.22 17.87 -2.67
N VAL A 138 -0.24 17.60 -1.81
CA VAL A 138 0.33 16.28 -1.59
C VAL A 138 -0.31 15.72 -0.32
N ILE A 139 -0.82 14.50 -0.41
CA ILE A 139 -1.42 13.78 0.71
C ILE A 139 -0.46 12.66 1.08
N TRP A 140 0.02 12.65 2.32
CA TRP A 140 0.74 11.51 2.85
C TRP A 140 -0.24 10.56 3.50
N SER A 141 -0.23 9.30 3.06
CA SER A 141 -0.91 8.21 3.77
C SER A 141 -0.38 8.15 5.20
N HIS A 142 0.94 8.26 5.38
CA HIS A 142 1.62 8.41 6.67
C HIS A 142 3.09 8.83 6.45
N ALA A 143 3.85 8.99 7.55
CA ALA A 143 5.17 9.63 7.56
C ALA A 143 6.38 8.65 7.44
N HIS A 144 6.23 7.49 6.81
CA HIS A 144 7.38 6.61 6.54
C HIS A 144 8.15 7.04 5.29
N MET A 145 9.45 6.69 5.26
CA MET A 145 10.42 7.20 4.28
C MET A 145 10.04 6.94 2.81
N ASP A 146 9.24 5.91 2.57
CA ASP A 146 8.77 5.42 1.28
C ASP A 146 7.41 5.97 0.84
N HIS A 147 6.86 6.90 1.62
CA HIS A 147 5.61 7.61 1.31
C HIS A 147 5.82 9.11 1.20
N ILE A 148 6.81 9.66 1.92
CA ILE A 148 6.97 11.10 2.05
C ILE A 148 7.72 11.76 0.88
N GLY A 149 8.56 11.03 0.16
CA GLY A 149 9.36 11.53 -0.95
C GLY A 149 10.06 12.87 -0.67
N ASN A 150 9.89 13.84 -1.58
CA ASN A 150 10.50 15.16 -1.47
C ASN A 150 9.48 16.28 -1.80
N PRO A 151 8.71 16.77 -0.82
CA PRO A 151 7.73 17.84 -1.00
C PRO A 151 8.33 19.16 -1.50
N ALA A 152 9.62 19.42 -1.25
CA ALA A 152 10.31 20.64 -1.70
C ALA A 152 10.43 20.73 -3.23
N ARG A 153 10.10 19.66 -3.96
CA ARG A 153 10.04 19.64 -5.44
C ARG A 153 8.69 20.05 -6.01
N PHE A 154 7.73 20.37 -5.15
CA PHE A 154 6.44 20.94 -5.49
C PHE A 154 6.41 22.43 -5.10
N GLY A 155 5.59 23.22 -5.80
CA GLY A 155 5.46 24.64 -5.56
C GLY A 155 5.03 24.99 -4.12
N PRO A 156 5.33 26.20 -3.63
CA PRO A 156 5.02 26.61 -2.25
C PRO A 156 3.51 26.68 -1.97
N ALA A 157 2.67 26.77 -3.01
CA ALA A 157 1.22 26.74 -2.91
C ALA A 157 0.66 25.32 -2.69
N THR A 158 1.47 24.28 -2.89
CA THR A 158 1.05 22.89 -2.67
C THR A 158 0.93 22.60 -1.18
N ALA A 159 -0.29 22.38 -0.71
CA ALA A 159 -0.54 21.99 0.66
C ALA A 159 0.01 20.59 0.96
N LEU A 160 0.43 20.36 2.20
CA LEU A 160 0.75 19.04 2.72
C LEU A 160 -0.40 18.57 3.61
N VAL A 161 -1.08 17.50 3.23
CA VAL A 161 -2.22 16.93 3.96
C VAL A 161 -1.79 15.64 4.66
N VAL A 162 -2.10 15.54 5.95
CA VAL A 162 -1.70 14.41 6.81
C VAL A 162 -2.86 13.96 7.69
N GLY A 163 -2.84 12.72 8.17
CA GLY A 163 -3.91 12.16 8.99
C GLY A 163 -3.86 12.54 10.49
N PRO A 164 -4.86 12.11 11.28
CA PRO A 164 -4.98 12.50 12.68
C PRO A 164 -3.82 12.03 13.55
N GLY A 165 -3.40 12.87 14.50
CA GLY A 165 -2.34 12.52 15.43
C GLY A 165 -0.96 12.51 14.77
N PHE A 166 -0.80 13.27 13.68
CA PHE A 166 0.47 13.35 12.95
C PHE A 166 1.60 13.78 13.87
N ASP A 167 1.38 14.81 14.69
CA ASP A 167 2.40 15.33 15.62
C ASP A 167 2.72 14.38 16.81
N ILE A 168 1.87 13.41 17.12
CA ILE A 168 2.04 12.49 18.25
C ILE A 168 3.11 11.42 17.95
N GLY A 169 3.52 11.31 16.69
CA GLY A 169 4.73 10.61 16.29
C GLY A 169 4.53 9.25 15.64
N CYS A 170 5.37 8.97 14.66
CA CYS A 170 5.48 7.68 14.00
C CYS A 170 6.54 6.86 14.73
N THR A 171 6.16 5.78 15.41
CA THR A 171 7.15 4.78 15.84
C THR A 171 7.58 4.02 14.60
N CYS A 172 8.55 4.54 13.85
CA CYS A 172 9.05 3.90 12.63
C CYS A 172 9.91 2.64 12.92
N GLY A 173 9.45 1.80 13.85
CA GLY A 173 10.16 0.60 14.32
C GLY A 173 11.49 0.91 15.02
N VAL A 174 11.75 2.16 15.41
CA VAL A 174 12.96 2.57 16.14
C VAL A 174 12.80 2.25 17.62
N GLY A 175 12.61 0.97 17.94
CA GLY A 175 13.05 0.47 19.23
C GLY A 175 14.57 0.41 19.20
N ASP A 176 15.24 1.01 20.18
CA ASP A 176 16.69 0.94 20.38
C ASP A 176 17.17 -0.44 20.87
N GLY A 177 16.32 -1.47 20.84
CA GLY A 177 16.65 -2.80 21.35
C GLY A 177 16.94 -2.83 22.85
N GLY A 178 16.66 -1.74 23.58
CA GLY A 178 16.87 -1.61 25.03
C GLY A 178 15.58 -1.21 25.73
N ASP A 179 15.19 -1.97 26.74
CA ASP A 179 14.19 -1.62 27.75
C ASP A 179 12.80 -1.18 27.24
N THR A 180 11.92 -2.18 27.09
CA THR A 180 10.46 -2.08 26.85
C THR A 180 9.67 -1.40 27.99
N ALA A 181 10.32 -0.60 28.84
CA ALA A 181 9.72 0.13 29.97
C ALA A 181 9.75 1.65 29.77
N SER A 182 10.45 2.17 28.75
CA SER A 182 10.37 3.58 28.35
C SER A 182 9.44 3.73 27.15
N SER A 183 8.12 3.69 27.40
CA SER A 183 7.10 4.02 26.41
C SER A 183 7.02 5.54 26.14
N SER A 184 8.15 6.25 26.08
CA SER A 184 8.17 7.72 26.00
C SER A 184 9.09 8.30 24.92
N SER A 185 9.60 7.52 23.97
CA SER A 185 10.14 8.12 22.74
C SER A 185 8.99 8.43 21.79
N SER A 186 8.12 9.35 22.20
CA SER A 186 7.23 10.08 21.29
C SER A 186 8.13 10.86 20.34
N SER A 187 8.49 10.26 19.21
CA SER A 187 9.14 10.98 18.11
C SER A 187 8.12 11.94 17.54
N HIS A 188 7.97 13.10 18.17
CA HIS A 188 7.15 14.18 17.64
C HIS A 188 7.56 14.45 16.20
N ILE A 189 6.57 14.65 15.33
CA ILE A 189 6.88 15.01 13.95
C ILE A 189 7.36 16.47 13.89
N PHE A 190 6.97 17.30 14.87
CA PHE A 190 7.43 18.68 14.99
C PHE A 190 8.22 18.96 16.28
N PRO A 191 9.25 19.82 16.21
CA PRO A 191 9.81 20.39 14.99
C PRO A 191 10.59 19.34 14.18
N GLY A 192 10.64 19.49 12.86
CA GLY A 192 11.42 18.60 11.99
C GLY A 192 12.93 18.86 12.05
N TYR A 193 13.71 18.04 11.36
CA TYR A 193 15.15 18.26 11.20
C TYR A 193 15.42 19.48 10.28
N PRO A 194 16.37 20.38 10.60
CA PRO A 194 17.41 20.26 11.64
C PRO A 194 17.06 20.88 12.99
N ALA A 195 15.89 21.49 13.17
CA ALA A 195 15.49 22.06 14.46
C ALA A 195 15.40 21.00 15.56
N ASP A 196 14.88 19.81 15.24
CA ASP A 196 15.09 18.59 16.04
C ASP A 196 16.15 17.69 15.37
N PRO A 197 17.32 17.46 15.99
CA PRO A 197 18.31 16.48 15.50
C PRO A 197 17.78 15.04 15.40
N GLN A 198 16.71 14.70 16.13
CA GLN A 198 16.04 13.41 16.08
C GLN A 198 14.78 13.42 15.20
N GLY A 199 14.42 14.58 14.62
CA GLY A 199 13.22 14.77 13.82
C GLY A 199 13.14 13.78 12.66
N VAL A 200 11.97 13.16 12.50
CA VAL A 200 11.73 12.17 11.43
C VAL A 200 11.62 12.87 10.09
N VAL A 201 10.77 13.90 9.99
CA VAL A 201 10.58 14.71 8.78
C VAL A 201 11.54 15.89 8.77
N LEU A 202 11.69 16.55 7.62
CA LEU A 202 12.49 17.76 7.48
C LEU A 202 11.62 19.00 7.70
N GLU A 203 12.16 20.07 8.28
CA GLU A 203 11.48 21.36 8.30
C GLU A 203 11.14 21.84 6.89
N ALA A 204 12.01 21.54 5.93
CA ALA A 204 11.82 21.85 4.52
C ALA A 204 10.60 21.16 3.89
N ASP A 205 10.10 20.07 4.48
CA ASP A 205 8.93 19.35 3.96
C ASP A 205 7.64 20.16 4.15
N TYR A 206 7.56 21.02 5.17
CA TYR A 206 6.39 21.82 5.53
C TYR A 206 6.66 23.34 5.59
N ALA A 207 7.92 23.78 5.52
CA ALA A 207 8.25 25.19 5.54
C ALA A 207 7.64 25.93 4.33
N GLY A 208 6.96 27.04 4.60
CA GLY A 208 6.43 27.93 3.58
C GLY A 208 5.21 27.40 2.80
N ARG A 209 4.63 26.27 3.22
CA ARG A 209 3.39 25.72 2.64
C ARG A 209 2.31 25.52 3.72
N GLU A 210 1.06 25.37 3.29
CA GLU A 210 -0.02 24.98 4.19
C GLU A 210 0.18 23.53 4.65
N LEU A 211 0.33 23.31 5.95
CA LEU A 211 0.22 21.98 6.56
C LEU A 211 -1.21 21.81 7.09
N ARG A 212 -1.93 20.81 6.56
CA ARG A 212 -3.31 20.51 6.92
C ARG A 212 -3.41 19.12 7.54
N GLU A 213 -3.42 19.07 8.86
CA GLU A 213 -3.75 17.85 9.59
C GLU A 213 -5.26 17.61 9.62
N LEU A 214 -5.69 16.43 9.16
CA LEU A 214 -7.07 15.97 9.27
C LEU A 214 -7.29 15.40 10.67
N THR A 215 -7.43 16.27 11.66
CA THR A 215 -7.58 15.89 13.07
C THR A 215 -8.86 15.08 13.33
N ASP A 216 -8.96 14.47 14.51
CA ASP A 216 -10.20 13.77 14.91
C ASP A 216 -11.42 14.70 14.84
N ALA A 217 -11.27 15.98 15.21
CA ALA A 217 -12.33 16.97 15.13
C ALA A 217 -12.83 17.20 13.69
N VAL A 218 -11.95 17.09 12.68
CA VAL A 218 -12.34 17.19 11.26
C VAL A 218 -13.26 16.04 10.88
N PHE A 219 -12.93 14.81 11.30
CA PHE A 219 -13.77 13.63 11.04
C PHE A 219 -15.07 13.63 11.86
N GLU A 220 -15.08 14.28 13.03
CA GLU A 220 -16.27 14.40 13.88
C GLU A 220 -17.25 15.49 13.43
N ALA A 221 -16.75 16.55 12.78
CA ALA A 221 -17.58 17.66 12.30
C ALA A 221 -18.58 17.24 11.20
N ALA A 222 -18.23 16.23 10.39
CA ALA A 222 -19.09 15.65 9.36
C ALA A 222 -19.01 14.12 9.43
N PRO A 223 -19.74 13.47 10.35
CA PRO A 223 -19.56 12.05 10.65
C PRO A 223 -20.04 11.17 9.51
N LEU A 224 -19.13 10.85 8.59
CA LEU A 224 -19.32 9.89 7.51
C LEU A 224 -18.52 8.62 7.82
N ARG A 225 -19.11 7.46 7.53
CA ARG A 225 -18.41 6.17 7.62
C ARG A 225 -18.52 5.40 6.31
N ILE A 226 -17.38 4.95 5.80
CA ILE A 226 -17.29 4.10 4.61
C ILE A 226 -16.50 2.85 4.97
N GLY A 227 -17.09 1.66 4.75
CA GLY A 227 -16.48 0.37 5.07
C GLY A 227 -16.04 0.24 6.54
N GLY A 228 -16.73 0.95 7.45
CA GLY A 228 -16.39 0.99 8.87
C GLY A 228 -15.25 1.93 9.26
N PHE A 229 -14.71 2.71 8.32
CA PHE A 229 -13.73 3.78 8.58
C PHE A 229 -14.41 5.13 8.66
N ARG A 230 -13.86 6.04 9.47
CA ARG A 230 -14.25 7.47 9.40
C ARG A 230 -13.77 8.01 8.07
N ALA A 231 -14.61 8.77 7.38
CA ALA A 231 -14.32 9.27 6.05
C ALA A 231 -14.53 10.78 5.96
N LEU A 232 -13.69 11.44 5.17
CA LEU A 232 -13.82 12.85 4.79
C LEU A 232 -14.00 12.91 3.28
N ASP A 233 -15.07 13.54 2.79
CA ASP A 233 -15.23 13.85 1.37
C ASP A 233 -14.38 15.09 1.04
N TYR A 234 -13.26 14.89 0.34
CA TYR A 234 -12.25 15.93 0.12
C TYR A 234 -12.77 17.05 -0.78
N PHE A 235 -13.55 16.70 -1.81
CA PHE A 235 -14.13 17.67 -2.75
C PHE A 235 -15.55 18.10 -2.35
N GLY A 236 -16.19 17.37 -1.42
CA GLY A 236 -17.56 17.63 -0.98
C GLY A 236 -18.62 17.23 -2.01
N ASP A 237 -18.24 16.46 -3.02
CA ASP A 237 -19.10 16.07 -4.14
C ASP A 237 -19.19 14.54 -4.31
N GLY A 238 -18.58 13.78 -3.41
CA GLY A 238 -18.60 12.33 -3.35
C GLY A 238 -17.69 11.60 -4.34
N SER A 239 -16.75 12.33 -4.97
CA SER A 239 -15.81 11.79 -5.96
C SER A 239 -14.49 11.28 -5.36
N PHE A 240 -14.03 11.82 -4.23
CA PHE A 240 -12.80 11.39 -3.57
C PHE A 240 -12.90 11.55 -2.05
N TYR A 241 -12.60 10.47 -1.33
CA TYR A 241 -12.65 10.42 0.13
C TYR A 241 -11.28 10.08 0.73
N LEU A 242 -11.00 10.63 1.90
CA LEU A 242 -9.90 10.20 2.76
C LEU A 242 -10.46 9.41 3.94
N LEU A 243 -9.93 8.21 4.15
CA LEU A 243 -10.37 7.28 5.19
C LEU A 243 -9.32 7.21 6.30
N SER A 244 -9.73 7.43 7.55
CA SER A 244 -8.85 7.22 8.72
C SER A 244 -8.72 5.72 8.97
N THR A 245 -7.50 5.21 8.81
CA THR A 245 -7.15 3.78 8.74
C THR A 245 -5.96 3.46 9.65
N PRO A 246 -6.07 3.72 10.96
CA PRO A 246 -4.94 3.61 11.89
C PRO A 246 -4.44 2.16 12.03
N GLY A 247 -3.29 2.02 12.69
CA GLY A 247 -2.73 0.74 13.11
C GLY A 247 -1.31 0.54 12.63
N HIS A 248 -1.07 0.67 11.32
CA HIS A 248 0.30 0.72 10.80
C HIS A 248 1.03 1.97 11.32
N ALA A 249 0.39 3.13 11.14
CA ALA A 249 0.76 4.38 11.79
C ALA A 249 -0.49 5.00 12.46
N VAL A 250 -0.27 5.89 13.43
CA VAL A 250 -1.36 6.57 14.18
C VAL A 250 -2.28 7.32 13.22
N GLY A 251 -1.70 8.16 12.36
CA GLY A 251 -2.41 8.97 11.39
C GLY A 251 -2.54 8.36 10.00
N HIS A 252 -2.53 7.03 9.87
CA HIS A 252 -2.56 6.39 8.55
C HIS A 252 -3.88 6.66 7.80
N LEU A 253 -3.78 7.10 6.55
CA LEU A 253 -4.90 7.38 5.65
C LEU A 253 -4.92 6.43 4.44
N CYS A 254 -6.12 6.02 4.02
CA CYS A 254 -6.34 5.53 2.66
C CYS A 254 -7.10 6.58 1.83
N GLY A 255 -6.83 6.62 0.53
CA GLY A 255 -7.62 7.41 -0.44
C GLY A 255 -8.64 6.52 -1.16
N LEU A 256 -9.90 6.91 -1.20
CA LEU A 256 -10.96 6.20 -1.94
C LEU A 256 -11.51 7.10 -3.05
N ALA A 257 -11.17 6.77 -4.30
CA ALA A 257 -11.57 7.54 -5.47
C ALA A 257 -12.70 6.85 -6.22
N ARG A 258 -13.79 7.57 -6.49
CA ARG A 258 -14.82 7.15 -7.44
C ARG A 258 -14.36 7.48 -8.85
N VAL A 259 -14.12 6.45 -9.66
CA VAL A 259 -13.54 6.60 -11.00
C VAL A 259 -14.54 6.41 -12.14
N THR A 260 -15.68 5.78 -11.86
CA THR A 260 -16.87 5.76 -12.73
C THR A 260 -18.13 6.00 -11.89
N ALA A 261 -19.20 6.47 -12.53
CA ALA A 261 -20.50 6.66 -11.89
C ALA A 261 -21.63 6.26 -12.84
N GLY A 262 -22.68 5.65 -12.31
CA GLY A 262 -23.86 5.23 -13.06
C GLY A 262 -24.51 3.97 -12.50
N PRO A 263 -25.81 3.75 -12.84
CA PRO A 263 -26.58 2.63 -12.31
C PRO A 263 -26.04 1.25 -12.73
N ASP A 264 -25.30 1.19 -13.84
CA ASP A 264 -24.77 -0.06 -14.41
C ASP A 264 -23.43 -0.50 -13.78
N HIS A 265 -22.87 0.28 -12.86
CA HIS A 265 -21.52 0.06 -12.32
C HIS A 265 -21.46 -0.73 -10.99
N GLY A 266 -22.48 -1.54 -10.70
CA GLY A 266 -22.51 -2.45 -9.56
C GLY A 266 -22.97 -1.83 -8.24
N HIS A 267 -22.69 -2.50 -7.13
CA HIS A 267 -23.03 -2.01 -5.79
C HIS A 267 -22.42 -0.61 -5.57
N HIS A 268 -23.23 0.36 -5.10
CA HIS A 268 -22.89 1.78 -4.89
C HIS A 268 -22.79 2.69 -6.15
N GLY A 269 -23.26 2.21 -7.31
CA GLY A 269 -23.51 3.06 -8.49
C GLY A 269 -22.25 3.68 -9.11
N GLY A 270 -21.11 2.99 -9.02
CA GLY A 270 -19.82 3.43 -9.54
C GLY A 270 -18.73 2.40 -9.26
N SER A 271 -17.53 2.60 -9.83
CA SER A 271 -16.34 1.84 -9.49
C SER A 271 -15.32 2.70 -8.74
N PHE A 272 -14.48 2.05 -7.93
CA PHE A 272 -13.61 2.73 -6.98
C PHE A 272 -12.18 2.21 -7.02
N VAL A 273 -11.22 3.13 -6.88
CA VAL A 273 -9.81 2.80 -6.60
C VAL A 273 -9.53 3.18 -5.16
N LEU A 274 -9.12 2.20 -4.36
CA LEU A 274 -8.70 2.38 -2.97
C LEU A 274 -7.18 2.35 -2.91
N MET A 275 -6.59 3.52 -2.68
CA MET A 275 -5.17 3.75 -2.42
C MET A 275 -4.92 3.38 -0.96
N ALA A 276 -4.50 2.15 -0.72
CA ALA A 276 -4.49 1.55 0.60
C ALA A 276 -3.24 1.90 1.45
N GLY A 277 -2.20 2.46 0.84
CA GLY A 277 -0.94 2.73 1.54
C GLY A 277 -0.41 1.46 2.21
N ASP A 278 -0.01 1.60 3.47
CA ASP A 278 0.53 0.54 4.32
C ASP A 278 -0.49 -0.05 5.29
N ALA A 279 -1.77 0.22 5.05
CA ALA A 279 -2.85 -0.51 5.73
C ALA A 279 -2.75 -2.03 5.49
N LEU A 280 -2.05 -2.45 4.43
CA LEU A 280 -1.47 -3.77 4.25
C LEU A 280 -0.19 -3.67 3.39
N HIS A 281 0.71 -4.66 3.53
CA HIS A 281 1.98 -4.74 2.78
C HIS A 281 1.99 -5.92 1.80
N HIS A 282 1.10 -6.90 1.98
CA HIS A 282 1.01 -8.06 1.12
C HIS A 282 -0.45 -8.50 0.93
N ALA A 283 -0.83 -8.83 -0.30
CA ALA A 283 -2.20 -9.24 -0.63
C ALA A 283 -2.69 -10.48 0.15
N GLY A 284 -1.76 -11.31 0.63
CA GLY A 284 -2.06 -12.43 1.53
C GLY A 284 -2.48 -12.03 2.96
N GLN A 285 -2.42 -10.75 3.34
CA GLN A 285 -3.07 -10.22 4.56
C GLN A 285 -4.57 -9.99 4.34
N LEU A 286 -4.95 -9.68 3.11
CA LEU A 286 -6.33 -9.41 2.70
C LEU A 286 -7.06 -10.71 2.34
N ARG A 287 -6.34 -11.64 1.69
CA ARG A 287 -6.92 -12.83 1.07
C ARG A 287 -6.25 -14.10 1.57
N PRO A 288 -7.01 -15.19 1.78
CA PRO A 288 -8.47 -15.29 1.63
C PRO A 288 -9.28 -14.52 2.68
N SER A 289 -10.58 -14.37 2.42
CA SER A 289 -11.56 -13.78 3.34
C SER A 289 -12.91 -14.53 3.26
N PRO A 290 -13.87 -14.30 4.18
CA PRO A 290 -15.22 -14.86 4.06
C PRO A 290 -15.93 -14.45 2.76
N TYR A 291 -15.66 -13.25 2.25
CA TYR A 291 -16.21 -12.74 0.99
C TYR A 291 -15.47 -13.27 -0.24
N ARG A 292 -14.18 -13.61 -0.10
CA ARG A 292 -13.35 -14.21 -1.17
C ARG A 292 -12.55 -15.40 -0.66
N PRO A 293 -13.19 -16.58 -0.51
CA PRO A 293 -12.48 -17.78 -0.12
C PRO A 293 -11.44 -18.20 -1.15
N LEU A 294 -10.39 -18.92 -0.73
CA LEU A 294 -9.41 -19.51 -1.64
C LEU A 294 -10.10 -20.55 -2.54
N PRO A 295 -10.21 -20.33 -3.88
CA PRO A 295 -10.88 -21.27 -4.77
C PRO A 295 -10.06 -22.55 -4.93
N ASP A 296 -10.66 -23.67 -5.36
CA ASP A 296 -9.91 -24.92 -5.63
C ASP A 296 -8.86 -24.76 -6.73
N SER A 297 -9.08 -23.81 -7.63
CA SER A 297 -8.14 -23.44 -8.68
C SER A 297 -8.20 -21.94 -8.96
N VAL A 298 -7.06 -21.35 -9.31
CA VAL A 298 -6.93 -19.93 -9.66
C VAL A 298 -6.60 -19.76 -11.14
N SER A 299 -7.29 -18.79 -11.76
CA SER A 299 -7.02 -18.32 -13.11
C SER A 299 -7.04 -16.78 -13.11
N PRO A 300 -6.04 -16.10 -13.70
CA PRO A 300 -4.85 -16.68 -14.32
C PRO A 300 -3.94 -17.38 -13.28
N SER A 301 -3.14 -18.34 -13.74
CA SER A 301 -2.14 -19.01 -12.90
C SER A 301 -1.20 -17.99 -12.26
N PRO A 302 -0.92 -18.07 -10.95
CA PRO A 302 -0.01 -17.15 -10.28
C PRO A 302 1.43 -17.24 -10.80
N PHE A 303 1.79 -18.33 -11.47
CA PHE A 303 3.15 -18.61 -11.94
C PHE A 303 3.44 -18.19 -13.38
N GLY A 304 2.41 -17.80 -14.16
CA GLY A 304 2.60 -17.41 -15.57
C GLY A 304 2.85 -15.91 -15.75
N GLY A 305 3.60 -15.49 -16.77
CA GLY A 305 3.63 -14.09 -17.22
C GLY A 305 4.62 -13.14 -16.52
N GLY A 306 5.63 -13.66 -15.82
CA GLY A 306 6.84 -12.86 -15.53
C GLY A 306 7.77 -12.87 -16.74
N ASN A 307 8.38 -11.72 -17.07
CA ASN A 307 9.34 -11.46 -18.15
C ASN A 307 10.01 -12.72 -18.75
N ASN A 308 9.34 -13.36 -19.71
CA ASN A 308 10.04 -14.14 -20.73
C ASN A 308 10.41 -13.16 -21.84
N GLU A 309 11.66 -13.22 -22.28
CA GLU A 309 12.21 -12.41 -23.37
C GLU A 309 11.53 -12.63 -24.74
N ASP A 310 10.51 -13.50 -24.81
CA ASP A 310 9.66 -13.66 -25.99
C ASP A 310 8.50 -12.65 -25.98
N LYS A 311 8.77 -11.48 -26.56
CA LYS A 311 7.78 -10.40 -26.76
C LYS A 311 6.61 -10.75 -27.68
N ASP A 312 6.63 -11.92 -28.33
CA ASP A 312 5.64 -12.35 -29.32
C ASP A 312 4.77 -13.55 -28.88
N ALA A 313 4.95 -14.09 -27.67
CA ALA A 313 4.09 -15.16 -27.17
C ALA A 313 2.87 -14.57 -26.42
N PRO A 314 1.63 -14.94 -26.79
CA PRO A 314 0.46 -14.57 -25.99
C PRO A 314 0.65 -15.14 -24.57
N SER A 315 0.68 -14.26 -23.56
CA SER A 315 0.62 -14.67 -22.16
C SER A 315 -0.58 -15.60 -22.00
N PRO A 316 -0.43 -16.85 -21.50
CA PRO A 316 -1.54 -17.78 -21.43
C PRO A 316 -2.46 -17.35 -20.29
N THR A 317 -3.35 -16.42 -20.59
CA THR A 317 -4.49 -15.99 -19.77
C THR A 317 -5.44 -17.15 -19.44
N SER A 318 -5.26 -18.31 -20.09
CA SER A 318 -5.99 -19.56 -19.86
C SER A 318 -5.32 -20.55 -18.89
N SER A 319 -4.07 -20.29 -18.46
CA SER A 319 -3.41 -21.20 -17.52
C SER A 319 -4.09 -21.14 -16.14
N THR A 320 -4.38 -22.32 -15.59
CA THR A 320 -5.06 -22.48 -14.30
C THR A 320 -4.17 -23.31 -13.38
N SER A 321 -4.10 -22.94 -12.11
CA SER A 321 -3.32 -23.66 -11.09
C SER A 321 -4.20 -24.12 -9.95
N SER A 322 -4.02 -25.38 -9.51
CA SER A 322 -4.66 -25.89 -8.30
C SER A 322 -4.13 -25.16 -7.06
N THR A 323 -5.01 -24.91 -6.09
CA THR A 323 -4.63 -24.28 -4.82
C THR A 323 -4.46 -25.28 -3.68
N ALA A 324 -4.62 -26.58 -3.95
CA ALA A 324 -4.66 -27.62 -2.92
C ALA A 324 -3.43 -27.61 -1.97
N ALA A 325 -2.24 -27.35 -2.52
CA ALA A 325 -1.01 -27.28 -1.74
C ALA A 325 -0.99 -26.09 -0.75
N PHE A 326 -1.60 -24.96 -1.12
CA PHE A 326 -1.65 -23.76 -0.30
C PHE A 326 -2.62 -23.86 0.89
N VAL A 327 -3.61 -24.76 0.83
CA VAL A 327 -4.59 -24.93 1.91
C VAL A 327 -3.91 -25.24 3.25
N LYS A 328 -2.81 -25.98 3.23
CA LYS A 328 -2.06 -26.35 4.45
C LYS A 328 -1.39 -25.16 5.13
N LEU A 329 -1.09 -24.10 4.37
CA LEU A 329 -0.49 -22.87 4.89
C LEU A 329 -1.53 -21.96 5.55
N LEU A 330 -2.83 -22.18 5.30
CA LEU A 330 -3.89 -21.39 5.89
C LEU A 330 -4.11 -21.73 7.37
N PRO A 331 -4.51 -20.76 8.21
CA PRO A 331 -4.87 -21.03 9.60
C PRO A 331 -5.94 -22.13 9.70
N ALA A 332 -5.59 -23.28 10.28
CA ALA A 332 -6.45 -24.46 10.38
C ALA A 332 -7.00 -24.99 9.05
N GLY A 333 -6.34 -24.69 7.91
CA GLY A 333 -6.83 -25.06 6.59
C GLY A 333 -8.06 -24.27 6.12
N ASP A 334 -8.41 -23.19 6.82
CA ASP A 334 -9.62 -22.41 6.56
C ASP A 334 -9.44 -21.51 5.34
N ARG A 335 -10.15 -21.88 4.26
CA ARG A 335 -10.17 -21.15 2.99
C ARG A 335 -10.77 -19.75 3.08
N THR A 336 -11.28 -19.32 4.22
CA THR A 336 -11.84 -17.97 4.45
C THR A 336 -10.94 -17.08 5.30
N ARG A 337 -9.76 -17.55 5.72
CA ARG A 337 -8.83 -16.80 6.57
C ARG A 337 -7.54 -16.48 5.82
N ALA A 338 -7.06 -15.26 5.98
CA ALA A 338 -5.86 -14.76 5.31
C ALA A 338 -4.59 -15.57 5.66
N PHE A 339 -3.62 -15.61 4.74
CA PHE A 339 -2.34 -16.28 4.95
C PHE A 339 -1.49 -15.56 6.00
N PHE A 340 -1.58 -14.23 6.02
CA PHE A 340 -0.77 -13.38 6.88
C PHE A 340 -1.64 -12.50 7.78
N ARG A 341 -1.06 -12.11 8.90
CA ARG A 341 -1.47 -11.00 9.75
C ARG A 341 -0.34 -9.99 9.86
N PRO A 342 -0.60 -8.71 10.22
CA PRO A 342 0.44 -7.78 10.61
C PRO A 342 1.35 -8.40 11.67
N ALA A 343 2.66 -8.24 11.48
CA ALA A 343 3.64 -8.66 12.47
C ALA A 343 3.40 -7.94 13.80
N SER A 344 3.66 -8.64 14.89
CA SER A 344 3.38 -8.17 16.26
C SER A 344 4.57 -8.32 17.20
N THR A 345 5.69 -8.84 16.68
CA THR A 345 6.92 -9.05 17.45
C THR A 345 7.47 -7.72 17.97
N PRO A 346 7.53 -7.49 19.30
CA PRO A 346 8.01 -6.23 19.88
C PRO A 346 9.45 -5.90 19.44
N GLY A 347 9.70 -4.63 19.11
CA GLY A 347 11.01 -4.15 18.65
C GLY A 347 11.41 -4.60 17.24
N VAL A 348 10.59 -5.42 16.57
CA VAL A 348 10.84 -5.93 15.22
C VAL A 348 9.76 -5.47 14.25
N ALA A 349 8.48 -5.54 14.66
CA ALA A 349 7.34 -5.16 13.84
C ALA A 349 7.33 -3.66 13.51
N VAL A 350 6.91 -3.33 12.29
CA VAL A 350 6.82 -1.92 11.83
C VAL A 350 5.52 -1.21 12.21
N HIS A 351 4.52 -1.96 12.67
CA HIS A 351 3.18 -1.41 12.96
C HIS A 351 3.15 -0.77 14.34
N ALA A 352 2.67 0.48 14.43
CA ALA A 352 2.51 1.21 15.69
C ALA A 352 1.54 0.50 16.66
N ASP A 353 0.44 -0.05 16.13
CA ASP A 353 -0.50 -0.93 16.85
C ASP A 353 -0.86 -2.11 15.93
N PRO A 354 -0.19 -3.27 16.07
CA PRO A 354 -0.48 -4.47 15.29
C PRO A 354 -1.93 -4.96 15.39
N ALA A 355 -2.59 -4.74 16.55
CA ALA A 355 -3.96 -5.18 16.75
C ALA A 355 -4.95 -4.26 16.03
N GLU A 356 -4.73 -2.95 16.04
CA GLU A 356 -5.48 -2.00 15.21
C GLU A 356 -5.20 -2.22 13.72
N ALA A 357 -3.95 -2.49 13.35
CA ALA A 357 -3.59 -2.81 11.97
C ALA A 357 -4.38 -4.03 11.47
N GLN A 358 -4.51 -5.08 12.28
CA GLN A 358 -5.33 -6.24 11.94
C GLN A 358 -6.82 -5.89 11.82
N ARG A 359 -7.36 -4.99 12.65
CA ARG A 359 -8.75 -4.51 12.53
C ARG A 359 -8.95 -3.72 11.24
N THR A 360 -7.97 -2.90 10.85
CA THR A 360 -7.96 -2.17 9.58
C THR A 360 -7.94 -3.15 8.40
N VAL A 361 -7.06 -4.15 8.39
CA VAL A 361 -7.03 -5.20 7.35
C VAL A 361 -8.38 -5.91 7.22
N HIS A 362 -9.03 -6.28 8.33
CA HIS A 362 -10.36 -6.91 8.28
C HIS A 362 -11.43 -6.02 7.64
N LYS A 363 -11.42 -4.71 7.92
CA LYS A 363 -12.33 -3.77 7.27
C LYS A 363 -12.03 -3.65 5.77
N LEU A 364 -10.76 -3.70 5.37
CA LEU A 364 -10.36 -3.68 3.95
C LEU A 364 -10.85 -4.90 3.17
N GLN A 365 -11.06 -6.05 3.81
CA GLN A 365 -11.68 -7.22 3.17
C GLN A 365 -13.08 -6.92 2.63
N ALA A 366 -13.82 -5.98 3.25
CA ALA A 366 -15.11 -5.52 2.74
C ALA A 366 -14.97 -4.82 1.39
N PHE A 367 -13.93 -4.01 1.19
CA PHE A 367 -13.67 -3.34 -0.09
C PHE A 367 -13.22 -4.35 -1.14
N ASP A 368 -12.32 -5.26 -0.79
CA ASP A 368 -11.85 -6.31 -1.68
C ASP A 368 -12.97 -7.20 -2.21
N ALA A 369 -14.02 -7.41 -1.41
CA ALA A 369 -15.18 -8.22 -1.77
C ALA A 369 -15.88 -7.74 -3.06
N HIS A 370 -15.76 -6.46 -3.41
CA HIS A 370 -16.43 -5.85 -4.55
C HIS A 370 -15.57 -5.94 -5.82
N ASP A 371 -16.11 -6.50 -6.91
CA ASP A 371 -15.40 -6.56 -8.20
C ASP A 371 -15.25 -5.19 -8.88
N ASN A 372 -16.08 -4.20 -8.48
CA ASN A 372 -15.98 -2.80 -8.89
C ASN A 372 -15.11 -1.96 -7.93
N ALA A 373 -14.30 -2.58 -7.07
CA ALA A 373 -13.30 -1.91 -6.24
C ALA A 373 -11.90 -2.48 -6.50
N LEU A 374 -10.94 -1.61 -6.80
CA LEU A 374 -9.52 -1.97 -6.92
C LEU A 374 -8.78 -1.52 -5.67
N VAL A 375 -8.37 -2.47 -4.83
CA VAL A 375 -7.53 -2.20 -3.66
C VAL A 375 -6.06 -2.24 -4.08
N VAL A 376 -5.35 -1.12 -3.92
CA VAL A 376 -3.94 -0.94 -4.29
C VAL A 376 -3.14 -0.67 -3.02
N ALA A 377 -2.47 -1.71 -2.49
CA ALA A 377 -1.47 -1.55 -1.43
C ALA A 377 -0.21 -0.88 -2.00
N ALA A 378 0.49 -0.07 -1.20
CA ALA A 378 1.68 0.64 -1.66
C ALA A 378 2.77 -0.30 -2.21
N HIS A 379 2.85 -1.50 -1.64
CA HIS A 379 3.93 -2.46 -1.87
C HIS A 379 3.50 -3.76 -2.58
N ASP A 380 2.39 -3.73 -3.33
CA ASP A 380 1.94 -4.90 -4.11
C ASP A 380 2.74 -5.06 -5.41
N ARG A 381 3.88 -5.73 -5.31
CA ARG A 381 4.73 -6.05 -6.47
C ARG A 381 4.01 -6.90 -7.52
N HIS A 382 3.07 -7.75 -7.11
CA HIS A 382 2.34 -8.59 -8.06
C HIS A 382 1.32 -7.79 -8.85
N LEU A 383 0.72 -6.76 -8.24
CA LEU A 383 -0.08 -5.79 -8.97
C LEU A 383 0.79 -5.01 -9.95
N LEU A 384 1.97 -4.52 -9.54
CA LEU A 384 2.90 -3.82 -10.42
C LEU A 384 3.23 -4.64 -11.67
N GLU A 385 3.57 -5.92 -11.50
CA GLU A 385 3.86 -6.84 -12.61
C GLU A 385 2.62 -7.19 -13.46
N THR A 386 1.43 -7.02 -12.90
CA THR A 386 0.16 -7.25 -13.61
C THR A 386 -0.22 -6.05 -14.48
N LEU A 387 0.14 -4.83 -14.09
CA LEU A 387 -0.17 -3.60 -14.83
C LEU A 387 0.64 -3.54 -16.13
N THR A 388 -0.04 -3.34 -17.24
CA THR A 388 0.60 -3.02 -18.53
C THR A 388 1.02 -1.55 -18.57
N ALA A 389 1.84 -1.17 -19.55
CA ALA A 389 2.28 0.22 -19.70
C ALA A 389 1.12 1.22 -19.83
N ASP A 390 0.02 0.81 -20.47
CA ASP A 390 -1.18 1.64 -20.66
C ASP A 390 -2.13 1.64 -19.46
N GLU A 391 -1.81 0.88 -18.39
CA GLU A 391 -2.59 0.77 -17.15
C GLU A 391 -1.92 1.49 -15.97
N ARG A 392 -0.82 2.20 -16.23
CA ARG A 392 -0.11 3.05 -15.28
C ARG A 392 0.07 4.45 -15.84
N PHE A 393 0.42 5.39 -14.97
CA PHE A 393 0.72 6.77 -15.34
C PHE A 393 1.70 6.81 -16.52
N PRO A 394 1.43 7.62 -17.57
CA PRO A 394 0.48 8.73 -17.64
C PRO A 394 -0.99 8.38 -17.93
N HIS A 395 -1.33 7.11 -18.07
CA HIS A 395 -2.70 6.66 -18.33
C HIS A 395 -3.50 6.55 -17.04
N ALA A 396 -4.80 6.86 -17.13
CA ALA A 396 -5.71 6.71 -16.02
C ALA A 396 -6.15 5.26 -15.86
N ALA A 397 -6.30 4.81 -14.62
CA ALA A 397 -6.80 3.51 -14.24
C ALA A 397 -8.34 3.48 -14.10
N ASN A 398 -9.06 4.50 -14.59
CA ASN A 398 -10.52 4.61 -14.42
C ASN A 398 -11.29 3.44 -15.04
N ASP A 399 -10.73 2.78 -16.06
CA ASP A 399 -11.32 1.65 -16.77
C ASP A 399 -10.84 0.28 -16.24
N PHE A 400 -10.32 0.23 -15.00
CA PHE A 400 -9.76 -1.00 -14.42
C PHE A 400 -10.75 -2.18 -14.40
N VAL A 401 -12.05 -1.89 -14.30
CA VAL A 401 -13.11 -2.92 -14.31
C VAL A 401 -13.19 -3.57 -15.68
N GLN A 402 -13.23 -2.75 -16.74
CA GLN A 402 -13.27 -3.21 -18.13
C GLN A 402 -12.00 -4.00 -18.50
N ARG A 403 -10.84 -3.58 -17.96
CA ARG A 403 -9.56 -4.28 -18.14
C ARG A 403 -9.32 -5.45 -17.18
N ASN A 404 -10.28 -5.70 -16.29
CA ASN A 404 -10.23 -6.77 -15.27
C ASN A 404 -8.92 -6.75 -14.45
N ILE A 405 -8.39 -5.57 -14.11
CA ILE A 405 -7.09 -5.46 -13.40
C ILE A 405 -7.14 -6.21 -12.07
N ALA A 406 -8.21 -6.00 -11.29
CA ALA A 406 -8.39 -6.66 -9.99
C ALA A 406 -8.42 -8.19 -10.13
N GLY A 407 -9.14 -8.73 -11.12
CA GLY A 407 -9.21 -10.17 -11.34
C GLY A 407 -7.89 -10.78 -11.80
N ARG A 408 -7.11 -10.07 -12.64
CA ARG A 408 -5.79 -10.52 -13.11
C ARG A 408 -4.74 -10.56 -12.01
N ALA A 409 -4.81 -9.63 -11.04
CA ALA A 409 -3.85 -9.52 -9.93
C ALA A 409 -4.23 -10.37 -8.70
N ARG A 410 -5.53 -10.65 -8.51
CA ARG A 410 -6.15 -11.14 -7.25
C ARG A 410 -5.34 -12.19 -6.48
N TRP A 411 -4.87 -13.23 -7.17
CA TRP A 411 -4.22 -14.40 -6.58
C TRP A 411 -2.74 -14.52 -6.97
N ARG A 412 -2.16 -13.51 -7.63
CA ARG A 412 -0.77 -13.54 -8.09
C ARG A 412 0.23 -13.71 -6.94
N PHE A 413 -0.09 -13.15 -5.78
CA PHE A 413 0.72 -13.26 -4.56
C PHE A 413 0.96 -14.70 -4.10
N LEU A 414 0.15 -15.69 -4.52
CA LEU A 414 0.41 -17.10 -4.20
C LEU A 414 1.78 -17.57 -4.69
N ARG A 415 2.36 -16.89 -5.68
CA ARG A 415 3.73 -17.13 -6.15
C ARG A 415 4.76 -17.00 -5.03
N ASP A 416 4.56 -16.09 -4.08
CA ASP A 416 5.46 -15.89 -2.95
C ASP A 416 5.44 -17.06 -1.96
N LEU A 417 4.32 -17.80 -1.93
CA LEU A 417 4.09 -18.94 -1.04
C LEU A 417 4.41 -20.29 -1.71
N ALA A 418 4.87 -20.30 -2.95
CA ALA A 418 5.05 -21.51 -3.75
C ALA A 418 6.00 -22.52 -3.10
N LYS A 419 7.17 -22.05 -2.64
CA LYS A 419 8.18 -22.89 -1.99
C LYS A 419 7.65 -23.52 -0.71
N ALA A 420 6.91 -22.77 0.10
CA ALA A 420 6.29 -23.30 1.31
C ALA A 420 5.22 -24.37 0.97
N ALA A 421 4.45 -24.17 -0.11
CA ALA A 421 3.43 -25.12 -0.55
C ALA A 421 4.02 -26.42 -1.11
N GLU A 422 5.19 -26.37 -1.77
CA GLU A 422 5.86 -27.54 -2.37
C GLU A 422 6.45 -28.51 -1.32
N GLU A 423 7.07 -28.00 -0.25
CA GLU A 423 7.71 -28.86 0.75
C GLU A 423 6.70 -29.66 1.58
N ASP A 424 5.55 -29.07 1.90
CA ASP A 424 4.48 -29.78 2.58
C ASP A 424 3.83 -30.86 1.70
N ALA A 425 4.03 -30.84 0.39
CA ALA A 425 3.58 -31.89 -0.51
C ALA A 425 4.50 -33.13 -0.47
N THR A 426 5.81 -32.94 -0.30
CA THR A 426 6.79 -34.05 -0.29
C THR A 426 6.74 -34.86 1.02
N VAL A 427 6.50 -34.22 2.16
CA VAL A 427 6.34 -34.90 3.47
C VAL A 427 5.10 -35.82 3.52
N GLY A 428 4.07 -35.55 2.71
CA GLY A 428 2.84 -36.34 2.66
C GLY A 428 2.88 -37.57 1.74
N SER A 429 3.91 -37.72 0.90
CA SER A 429 4.05 -38.82 -0.07
C SER A 429 4.90 -40.00 0.43
N GLY A 430 5.44 -39.89 1.65
CA GLY A 430 6.32 -40.88 2.28
C GLY A 430 5.68 -41.65 3.45
N LYS A 431 4.41 -42.05 3.35
CA LYS A 431 3.77 -42.97 4.31
C LYS A 431 3.07 -44.13 3.62
#